data_AF-A0A7J3RYM2-F1
#
_entry.id   AF-A0A7J3RYM2-F1
#
_cell.length_a   1.000
_cell.length_b   1.000
_cell.length_c   1.000
_cell.angle_alpha   90.00
_cell.angle_beta   90.00
_cell.angle_gamma   90.00
#
_symmetry.space_group_name_H-M   'P 1'
#
loop_
_entity.id
_entity.type
_entity.pdbx_description
1 polymer ?
#
loop_
_entity_poly.entity_id
_entity_poly.type
_entity_poly.pdbx_seq_one_letter_code
_entity_poly.pdbx_strand_id
1 'polypeptide(L)'
;MYSLVGQARPPEGSSDSSEVCLLDVRVNGVLPSRMRHVIKRYLRKAGFRRVQVRHLPSDDVATMRLVASAAASDYSPEQMEKLRFLEESLIDVLTSRKLAFRPPPDETCSERLREKLAEVEPSLKKVYYARA
;
A
#
# COMPACT_ATOMS: atom_id res chain seq x y z
N MET A 1 22.63 -7.71 3.80
CA MET A 1 21.87 -8.39 4.86
C MET A 1 20.73 -7.46 5.24
N TYR A 2 19.47 -7.80 4.93
CA TYR A 2 18.33 -7.02 5.41
C TYR A 2 17.63 -7.84 6.50
N SER A 3 17.61 -7.30 7.72
CA SER A 3 17.10 -7.98 8.90
C SER A 3 15.58 -8.14 8.86
N LEU A 4 15.15 -9.39 9.07
CA LEU A 4 13.82 -9.75 9.52
C LEU A 4 13.58 -9.18 10.92
N VAL A 5 12.73 -8.17 11.03
CA VAL A 5 11.98 -7.92 12.27
C VAL A 5 10.57 -7.47 11.89
N GLY A 6 9.68 -8.46 11.73
CA GLY A 6 8.27 -8.25 11.94
C GLY A 6 8.05 -7.89 13.39
N GLN A 7 7.79 -6.61 13.66
CA GLN A 7 7.11 -6.21 14.88
C GLN A 7 5.86 -5.43 14.47
N ALA A 8 4.72 -6.05 14.75
CA ALA A 8 3.43 -5.39 14.76
C ALA A 8 3.48 -4.29 15.83
N ARG A 9 3.84 -3.08 15.41
CA ARG A 9 3.78 -1.89 16.26
C ARG A 9 2.31 -1.45 16.27
N PRO A 10 1.61 -1.49 17.42
CA PRO A 10 0.22 -1.02 17.46
C PRO A 10 0.21 0.49 17.15
N PRO A 11 -0.78 0.97 16.39
CA PRO A 11 -0.92 2.40 16.15
C PRO A 11 -1.25 3.09 17.48
N GLU A 12 -0.37 3.98 17.93
CA GLU A 12 -0.66 4.82 19.09
C GLU A 12 -1.85 5.74 18.76
N GLY A 13 -2.94 5.56 19.49
CA GLY A 13 -4.10 6.45 19.48
C GLY A 13 -5.27 6.02 18.58
N SER A 14 -5.96 4.93 18.90
CA SER A 14 -7.44 4.83 18.84
C SER A 14 -7.94 3.46 19.30
N SER A 15 -8.93 3.46 20.20
CA SER A 15 -9.51 2.35 20.96
C SER A 15 -10.30 1.29 20.16
N ASP A 16 -9.67 0.58 19.23
CA ASP A 16 -10.22 -0.67 18.70
C ASP A 16 -9.10 -1.71 18.58
N SER A 17 -8.99 -2.56 19.61
CA SER A 17 -7.93 -3.56 19.82
C SER A 17 -7.94 -4.73 18.83
N SER A 18 -8.27 -4.51 17.56
CA SER A 18 -8.38 -5.58 16.57
C SER A 18 -8.00 -5.11 15.16
N GLU A 19 -7.07 -4.16 15.02
CA GLU A 19 -6.46 -3.85 13.72
C GLU A 19 -5.00 -4.27 13.68
N VAL A 20 -4.61 -4.95 12.60
CA VAL A 20 -3.23 -5.37 12.33
C VAL A 20 -2.69 -4.54 11.17
N CYS A 21 -1.45 -4.09 11.30
CA CYS A 21 -0.71 -3.44 10.23
C CYS A 21 -0.35 -4.48 9.15
N LEU A 22 -0.84 -4.28 7.93
CA LEU A 22 -0.55 -5.12 6.77
C LEU A 22 0.65 -4.60 5.97
N LEU A 23 0.78 -3.29 5.87
CA LEU A 23 1.79 -2.64 5.03
C LEU A 23 2.28 -1.37 5.71
N ASP A 24 3.59 -1.15 5.70
CA ASP A 24 4.23 0.03 6.29
C ASP A 24 5.44 0.42 5.44
N VAL A 25 5.23 1.34 4.49
CA VAL A 25 6.25 1.71 3.50
C VAL A 25 6.56 3.20 3.60
N ARG A 26 7.86 3.53 3.62
CA ARG A 26 8.32 4.92 3.55
C ARG A 26 8.21 5.45 2.12
N VAL A 27 7.59 6.61 1.98
CA VAL A 27 7.32 7.28 0.70
C VAL A 27 7.77 8.74 0.75
N ASN A 28 8.21 9.28 -0.37
CA ASN A 28 8.64 10.67 -0.47
C ASN A 28 7.42 11.56 -0.76
N GLY A 29 6.83 12.08 0.31
CA GLY A 29 5.63 12.91 0.25
C GLY A 29 4.32 12.11 0.21
N VAL A 30 3.21 12.83 0.05
CA VAL A 30 1.87 12.25 0.09
C VAL A 30 1.56 11.54 -1.23
N LEU A 31 1.19 10.25 -1.16
CA LEU A 31 0.72 9.52 -2.35
C LEU A 31 -0.58 10.12 -2.90
N PRO A 32 -0.78 10.12 -4.24
CA PRO A 32 -2.06 10.48 -4.83
C PRO A 32 -3.23 9.69 -4.23
N SER A 33 -4.40 10.34 -4.14
CA SER A 33 -5.62 9.71 -3.65
C SER A 33 -5.99 8.45 -4.45
N ARG A 34 -5.72 8.46 -5.76
CA ARG A 34 -5.94 7.31 -6.64
C ARG A 34 -5.08 6.12 -6.28
N MET A 35 -3.79 6.34 -6.01
CA MET A 35 -2.87 5.28 -5.58
C MET A 35 -3.34 4.62 -4.28
N ARG A 36 -3.74 5.42 -3.28
CA ARG A 36 -4.33 4.89 -2.03
C ARG A 36 -5.61 4.09 -2.28
N HIS A 37 -6.45 4.55 -3.20
CA HIS A 37 -7.68 3.85 -3.56
C HIS A 37 -7.39 2.48 -4.21
N VAL A 38 -6.42 2.42 -5.13
CA VAL A 38 -5.97 1.17 -5.76
C VAL A 38 -5.50 0.17 -4.70
N ILE A 39 -4.65 0.61 -3.77
CA ILE A 39 -4.14 -0.21 -2.66
C ILE A 39 -5.30 -0.72 -1.79
N LYS A 40 -6.16 0.19 -1.31
CA LYS A 40 -7.32 -0.17 -0.48
C LYS A 40 -8.22 -1.17 -1.18
N ARG A 41 -8.45 -1.00 -2.48
CA ARG A 41 -9.31 -1.87 -3.28
C ARG A 41 -8.68 -3.24 -3.47
N TYR A 42 -7.39 -3.31 -3.78
CA TYR A 42 -6.67 -4.57 -3.92
C TYR A 42 -6.74 -5.38 -2.63
N LEU A 43 -6.46 -4.77 -1.48
CA LEU A 43 -6.56 -5.43 -0.17
C LEU A 43 -7.98 -5.94 0.10
N ARG A 44 -9.02 -5.17 -0.22
CA ARG A 44 -10.41 -5.65 -0.09
C ARG A 44 -10.70 -6.85 -1.00
N LYS A 45 -10.13 -6.87 -2.21
CA LYS A 45 -10.29 -7.99 -3.17
C LYS A 45 -9.51 -9.23 -2.75
N ALA A 46 -8.36 -9.05 -2.11
CA ALA A 46 -7.62 -10.11 -1.43
C ALA A 46 -8.34 -10.62 -0.17
N GLY A 47 -9.50 -10.09 0.20
CA GLY A 47 -10.32 -10.60 1.31
C GLY A 47 -10.03 -9.97 2.67
N PHE A 48 -9.18 -8.93 2.74
CA PHE A 48 -8.96 -8.19 3.97
C PHE A 48 -10.20 -7.35 4.33
N ARG A 49 -10.64 -7.42 5.59
CA ARG A 49 -11.82 -6.71 6.10
C ARG A 49 -11.42 -5.42 6.81
N ARG A 50 -12.30 -4.43 6.81
CA ARG A 50 -12.10 -3.10 7.45
C ARG A 50 -10.78 -2.41 7.07
N VAL A 51 -10.34 -2.58 5.82
CA VAL A 51 -9.07 -2.01 5.34
C VAL A 51 -9.06 -0.47 5.44
N GLN A 52 -8.03 0.05 6.08
CA GLN A 52 -7.68 1.46 6.13
C GLN A 52 -6.32 1.70 5.48
N VAL A 53 -6.17 2.83 4.79
CA VAL A 53 -4.90 3.25 4.18
C VAL A 53 -4.68 4.70 4.58
N ARG A 54 -3.65 4.95 5.38
CA ARG A 54 -3.36 6.25 5.99
C ARG A 54 -1.93 6.67 5.65
N HIS A 55 -1.71 7.99 5.60
CA HIS A 55 -0.37 8.54 5.65
C HIS A 55 -0.09 8.99 7.07
N LEU A 56 1.03 8.54 7.61
CA LEU A 56 1.55 9.01 8.88
C LEU A 56 2.85 9.79 8.64
N PRO A 57 3.15 10.81 9.45
CA PRO A 57 4.48 11.41 9.45
C PRO A 57 5.51 10.33 9.78
N SER A 58 6.63 10.35 9.07
CA SER A 58 7.79 9.52 9.38
C SER A 58 8.69 10.23 10.40
N ASP A 59 9.69 9.52 10.94
CA ASP A 59 10.71 10.11 11.81
C ASP A 59 11.60 11.14 11.05
N ASP A 60 11.56 11.10 9.72
CA ASP A 60 12.27 12.01 8.83
C ASP A 60 11.29 13.01 8.17
N VAL A 61 11.58 14.30 8.33
CA VAL A 61 10.76 15.47 7.94
C VAL A 61 10.42 15.47 6.44
N ALA A 62 11.26 14.85 5.60
CA ALA A 62 11.04 14.78 4.15
C ALA A 62 10.24 13.54 3.70
N THR A 63 9.87 12.64 4.62
CA THR A 63 9.23 11.36 4.28
C THR A 63 7.93 11.15 5.01
N MET A 64 7.02 10.42 4.36
CA MET A 64 5.76 9.98 4.94
C MET A 64 5.78 8.46 5.00
N ARG A 65 5.02 7.87 5.91
CA ARG A 65 4.76 6.43 5.96
C ARG A 65 3.38 6.16 5.41
N LEU A 66 3.29 5.33 4.39
CA LEU A 66 2.04 4.76 3.95
C LEU A 66 1.77 3.51 4.79
N VAL A 67 0.74 3.59 5.62
CA VAL A 67 0.33 2.48 6.49
C VAL A 67 -1.02 1.96 6.02
N ALA A 68 -1.09 0.66 5.74
CA ALA A 68 -2.36 -0.04 5.53
C ALA A 68 -2.64 -0.96 6.71
N SER A 69 -3.81 -0.80 7.35
CA SER A 69 -4.29 -1.66 8.43
C SER A 69 -5.56 -2.39 8.00
N ALA A 70 -5.83 -3.54 8.61
CA ALA A 70 -7.08 -4.28 8.45
C ALA A 70 -7.49 -4.94 9.77
N ALA A 71 -8.72 -5.41 9.85
CA ALA A 71 -9.20 -6.16 11.02
C ALA A 71 -8.35 -7.42 11.24
N ALA A 72 -7.89 -7.63 12.47
CA ALA A 72 -7.17 -8.82 12.92
C ALA A 72 -7.97 -10.07 12.55
N SER A 73 -7.29 -10.98 11.85
CA SER A 73 -7.85 -12.24 11.37
C SER A 73 -6.71 -13.22 11.10
N ASP A 74 -7.02 -14.50 11.13
CA ASP A 74 -6.13 -15.52 10.56
C ASP A 74 -6.13 -15.36 9.04
N TYR A 75 -5.05 -14.81 8.50
CA TYR A 75 -4.90 -14.59 7.06
C TYR A 75 -4.45 -15.87 6.37
N SER A 76 -5.09 -16.22 5.27
CA SER A 76 -4.69 -17.40 4.50
C SER A 76 -3.34 -17.17 3.80
N PRO A 77 -2.60 -18.25 3.43
CA PRO A 77 -1.36 -18.13 2.67
C PRO A 77 -1.52 -17.33 1.37
N GLU A 78 -2.66 -17.49 0.67
CA GLU A 78 -2.99 -16.73 -0.55
C GLU A 78 -3.12 -15.23 -0.26
N GLN A 79 -3.70 -14.85 0.89
CA GLN A 79 -3.80 -13.44 1.28
C GLN A 79 -2.43 -12.84 1.58
N MET A 80 -1.54 -13.62 2.22
CA MET A 80 -0.17 -13.21 2.50
C MET A 80 0.66 -13.10 1.23
N GLU A 81 0.45 -13.98 0.25
CA GLU A 81 1.09 -13.90 -1.06
C GLU A 81 0.66 -12.65 -1.83
N LYS A 82 -0.65 -12.36 -1.86
CA LYS A 82 -1.18 -11.12 -2.43
C LYS A 82 -0.62 -9.89 -1.73
N LEU A 83 -0.48 -9.91 -0.41
CA LEU A 83 0.11 -8.81 0.34
C LEU A 83 1.58 -8.59 -0.02
N ARG A 84 2.38 -9.66 -0.15
CA ARG A 84 3.77 -9.57 -0.62
C ARG A 84 3.86 -9.01 -2.03
N PHE A 85 3.01 -9.50 -2.94
CA PHE A 85 2.96 -8.99 -4.30
C PHE A 85 2.62 -7.49 -4.36
N LEU A 86 1.71 -7.02 -3.48
CA LEU A 86 1.41 -5.60 -3.33
C LEU A 86 2.63 -4.81 -2.87
N GLU A 87 3.34 -5.28 -1.85
CA GLU A 87 4.53 -4.63 -1.32
C GLU A 87 5.63 -4.51 -2.38
N GLU A 88 5.94 -5.59 -3.08
CA GLU A 88 6.92 -5.63 -4.17
C GLU A 88 6.53 -4.70 -5.32
N SER A 89 5.26 -4.73 -5.74
CA SER A 89 4.74 -3.86 -6.79
C SER A 89 4.81 -2.39 -6.39
N LEU A 90 4.52 -2.07 -5.13
CA LEU A 90 4.58 -0.72 -4.61
C LEU A 90 6.01 -0.20 -4.56
N ILE A 91 6.94 -1.01 -4.06
CA ILE A 91 8.37 -0.69 -4.04
C ILE A 91 8.87 -0.47 -5.46
N ASP A 92 8.57 -1.36 -6.41
CA ASP A 92 8.99 -1.22 -7.80
C ASP A 92 8.45 0.07 -8.45
N VAL A 93 7.16 0.38 -8.26
CA VAL A 93 6.57 1.61 -8.81
C VAL A 93 7.22 2.87 -8.21
N LEU A 94 7.52 2.86 -6.91
CA LEU A 94 8.11 4.01 -6.22
C LEU A 94 9.62 4.14 -6.42
N THR A 95 10.34 3.04 -6.66
CA THR A 95 11.81 3.01 -6.82
C THR A 95 12.26 2.96 -8.28
N SER A 96 11.39 2.58 -9.23
CA SER A 96 11.71 2.58 -10.67
C SER A 96 12.07 3.97 -11.21
N ARG A 97 11.78 5.06 -10.47
CA ARG A 97 12.33 6.39 -10.74
C ARG A 97 13.75 6.53 -10.15
N LYS A 98 14.74 5.90 -10.79
CA LYS A 98 16.18 6.14 -10.59
C LYS A 98 16.65 7.50 -11.15
N LEU A 99 16.06 8.62 -10.74
CA LEU A 99 16.58 9.95 -11.08
C LEU A 99 16.64 10.83 -9.84
N ALA A 100 17.75 11.57 -9.72
CA ALA A 100 18.29 12.21 -8.52
C ALA A 100 17.40 13.29 -7.86
N PHE A 101 16.19 13.50 -8.35
CA PHE A 101 15.13 14.26 -7.71
C PHE A 101 13.88 13.38 -7.78
N ARG A 102 13.34 12.96 -6.63
CA ARG A 102 12.07 12.23 -6.56
C ARG A 102 10.93 13.25 -6.62
N PRO A 103 10.35 13.56 -7.80
CA PRO A 103 9.07 14.26 -7.81
C PRO A 103 8.06 13.43 -7.00
N PRO A 104 7.11 14.08 -6.32
CA PRO A 104 6.06 13.37 -5.62
C PRO A 104 5.36 12.40 -6.59
N PRO A 105 4.93 11.23 -6.10
CA PRO A 105 4.22 10.26 -6.91
C PRO A 105 3.02 10.91 -7.59
N ASP A 106 2.84 10.64 -8.88
CA ASP A 106 1.81 11.27 -9.71
C ASP A 106 0.74 10.25 -10.15
N GLU A 107 -0.24 10.71 -10.92
CA GLU A 107 -1.33 9.86 -11.43
C GLU A 107 -0.82 8.68 -12.29
N THR A 108 0.35 8.80 -12.92
CA THR A 108 0.94 7.72 -13.73
C THR A 108 1.45 6.57 -12.87
N CYS A 109 1.98 6.87 -11.67
CA CYS A 109 2.34 5.85 -10.67
C CYS A 109 1.11 5.06 -10.23
N SER A 110 -0.05 5.70 -10.12
CA SER A 110 -1.30 5.04 -9.73
C SER A 110 -1.78 4.03 -10.76
N GLU A 111 -1.67 4.36 -12.05
CA GLU A 111 -2.03 3.46 -13.15
C GLU A 111 -1.04 2.30 -13.30
N ARG A 112 0.27 2.57 -13.23
CA ARG A 112 1.29 1.51 -13.25
C ARG A 112 1.11 0.51 -12.11
N LEU A 113 0.79 1.00 -10.90
CA LEU A 113 0.48 0.13 -9.77
C LEU A 113 -0.78 -0.70 -10.04
N ARG A 114 -1.85 -0.08 -10.56
CA ARG A 114 -3.08 -0.79 -10.90
C ARG A 114 -2.84 -1.91 -11.91
N GLU A 115 -2.07 -1.65 -12.97
CA GLU A 115 -1.76 -2.61 -14.02
C GLU A 115 -1.00 -3.82 -13.48
N LYS A 116 0.05 -3.59 -12.68
CA LYS A 116 0.80 -4.66 -12.01
C LYS A 116 -0.11 -5.50 -11.11
N LEU A 117 -0.88 -4.85 -10.24
CA LEU A 117 -1.81 -5.56 -9.34
C LEU A 117 -2.89 -6.34 -10.11
N ALA A 118 -3.21 -5.92 -11.34
CA ALA A 118 -4.18 -6.58 -12.18
C ALA A 118 -3.66 -7.88 -12.84
N GLU A 119 -2.37 -8.17 -12.75
CA GLU A 119 -1.78 -9.47 -13.16
C GLU A 119 -2.25 -10.59 -12.23
N VAL A 120 -2.33 -10.29 -10.92
CA VAL A 120 -2.75 -11.24 -9.88
C VAL A 120 -4.23 -11.07 -9.51
N GLU A 121 -4.78 -9.86 -9.62
CA GLU A 121 -6.18 -9.55 -9.33
C GLU A 121 -6.85 -8.86 -10.55
N PRO A 122 -7.30 -9.64 -11.55
CA PRO A 122 -7.77 -9.11 -12.83
C PRO A 122 -9.02 -8.20 -12.71
N SER A 123 -9.73 -8.24 -11.58
CA SER A 123 -10.84 -7.32 -11.30
C SER A 123 -10.41 -5.84 -11.20
N LEU A 124 -9.10 -5.57 -11.11
CA LEU A 124 -8.49 -4.24 -11.21
C LEU A 124 -8.25 -3.75 -12.64
N LYS A 125 -8.37 -4.62 -13.67
CA LYS A 125 -8.23 -4.21 -15.08
C LYS A 125 -9.30 -3.22 -15.52
N LYS A 126 -10.50 -3.28 -14.92
CA LYS A 126 -11.56 -2.29 -15.17
C LYS A 126 -11.05 -0.90 -14.79
N VAL A 127 -10.86 -0.06 -15.79
CA VAL A 127 -10.53 1.36 -15.61
C VAL A 127 -11.81 2.03 -15.10
N TYR A 128 -11.86 2.38 -13.82
CA TYR A 128 -13.02 3.10 -13.25
C TYR A 128 -13.00 4.60 -13.56
N TYR A 129 -11.95 5.08 -14.20
CA TYR A 129 -11.76 6.48 -14.55
C TYR A 129 -11.44 6.55 -16.04
N ALA A 130 -12.45 6.26 -16.86
CA ALA A 130 -12.41 6.74 -18.23
C ALA A 130 -12.28 8.27 -18.15
N ARG A 131 -11.26 8.81 -18.83
CA ARG A 131 -11.12 10.24 -19.10
C ARG A 131 -12.49 10.74 -19.60
N ALA A 132 -13.13 11.63 -18.84
CA ALA A 132 -14.09 12.57 -19.40
C ALA A 132 -13.29 13.76 -19.95
#